data_AF-A0A964KAG6-F1
#
_entry.id   AF-A0A964KAG6-F1
#
_cell.length_a   1.000
_cell.length_b   1.000
_cell.length_c   1.000
_cell.angle_alpha   90.00
_cell.angle_beta   90.00
_cell.angle_gamma   90.00
#
_symmetry.space_group_name_H-M   'P 1'
#
loop_
_entity.id
_entity.type
_entity.pdbx_description
1 polymer ?
#
loop_
_entity_poly.entity_id
_entity_poly.type
_entity_poly.pdbx_seq_one_letter_code
_entity_poly.pdbx_strand_id
1 'polypeptide(L)'
;MTVSGNNAVRPFVIQAGALAELRGLTVIDGLASRGGGIFNAGNLVVTGSHIRRNIGADQGGGIYGAAAALTAITDSIITENVVTRDCGGGVFIAPGGMGSVTTTTVAGKRGNGNGGGICHGGAVTVTRSTVSGNTTGGEGGGLHTVSGLLTLVNSTLDGNQATNHGGGMFMVDGSATIINTTVTANTASRGGGLARAGGAALNVKNTIVGMNTGPTGPNCLGPISLSGVNLIENPAGCGLGGTPPITGDPLLGPLANNGGLTETRAFLAGSPAIDAGDDVVCAAPPMDGTDQRGVTRWLGAHCDVGAFELGRGPSEDVGRRHLRITTGSINLAWAACTRQTGYTLLRYAPESQGVALTPLAGDLTSYRDTAIVPRTAYCYVLAAMEAATLLGLSELACAVAGVAAGPVMPRGFTLSVNRPVATLTWSPPVGGVGNHLLSVIPLEEGKPINQVPLAAATTSTTQALPEFGAASSSSLSASSIWARQMCCAECRG
;
A
#
# COMPACT_ATOMS: atom_id res chain seq x y z
N MET A 1 -12.32 -14.74 -14.94
CA MET A 1 -12.20 -15.70 -16.07
C MET A 1 -10.74 -15.78 -16.50
N THR A 2 -10.24 -16.95 -16.94
CA THR A 2 -8.86 -17.13 -17.43
C THR A 2 -8.86 -17.36 -18.94
N VAL A 3 -8.00 -16.66 -19.67
CA VAL A 3 -7.76 -16.80 -21.10
C VAL A 3 -6.29 -17.15 -21.30
N SER A 4 -6.04 -18.37 -21.81
CA SER A 4 -4.69 -18.92 -21.96
C SER A 4 -4.29 -19.05 -23.42
N GLY A 5 -3.05 -18.69 -23.75
CA GLY A 5 -2.43 -18.93 -25.05
C GLY A 5 -1.77 -20.31 -25.18
N ASN A 6 -1.78 -21.11 -24.11
CA ASN A 6 -1.18 -22.45 -24.02
C ASN A 6 0.27 -22.54 -24.54
N ASN A 7 1.06 -21.49 -24.32
CA ASN A 7 2.43 -21.30 -24.81
C ASN A 7 2.58 -21.41 -26.34
N ALA A 8 1.50 -21.23 -27.09
CA ALA A 8 1.49 -21.42 -28.54
C ALA A 8 1.01 -20.18 -29.30
N VAL A 9 0.08 -19.43 -28.72
CA VAL A 9 -0.55 -18.28 -29.37
C VAL A 9 -0.69 -17.10 -28.42
N ARG A 10 -0.95 -15.93 -29.00
CA ARG A 10 -1.34 -14.73 -28.25
C ARG A 10 -2.82 -14.79 -27.86
N PRO A 11 -3.19 -14.59 -26.59
CA PRO A 11 -4.57 -14.48 -26.14
C PRO A 11 -5.38 -13.34 -26.77
N PHE A 12 -4.82 -12.12 -26.86
CA PHE A 12 -5.57 -10.95 -27.33
C PHE A 12 -4.83 -10.10 -28.35
N VAL A 13 -5.56 -9.65 -29.37
CA VAL A 13 -5.15 -8.61 -30.32
C VAL A 13 -6.22 -7.52 -30.36
N ILE A 14 -5.86 -6.30 -29.96
CA ILE A 14 -6.72 -5.13 -30.09
C ILE A 14 -6.31 -4.41 -31.36
N GLN A 15 -7.20 -4.37 -32.34
CA GLN A 15 -6.92 -3.76 -33.64
C GLN A 15 -6.96 -2.23 -33.57
N ALA A 16 -6.31 -1.59 -34.55
CA ALA A 16 -6.36 -0.14 -34.69
C ALA A 16 -7.81 0.35 -34.82
N GLY A 17 -8.16 1.41 -34.09
CA GLY A 17 -9.51 1.96 -34.03
C GLY A 17 -10.49 1.21 -33.12
N ALA A 18 -10.11 0.05 -32.58
CA ALA A 18 -10.96 -0.68 -31.63
C ALA A 18 -10.82 -0.14 -30.21
N LEU A 19 -11.92 -0.20 -29.44
CA LEU A 19 -11.92 -0.06 -27.99
C LEU A 19 -12.12 -1.45 -27.36
N ALA A 20 -11.26 -1.82 -26.42
CA ALA A 20 -11.37 -3.04 -25.66
C ALA A 20 -11.25 -2.77 -24.16
N GLU A 21 -12.20 -3.27 -23.39
CA GLU A 21 -12.17 -3.25 -21.92
C GLU A 21 -12.04 -4.66 -21.37
N LEU A 22 -10.93 -4.94 -20.69
CA LEU A 22 -10.64 -6.21 -20.04
C LEU A 22 -10.77 -6.04 -18.52
N ARG A 23 -11.78 -6.67 -17.93
CA ARG A 23 -12.11 -6.51 -16.50
C ARG A 23 -12.13 -7.85 -15.78
N GLY A 24 -11.39 -8.00 -14.67
CA GLY A 24 -11.42 -9.23 -13.87
C GLY A 24 -10.87 -10.48 -14.58
N LEU A 25 -10.01 -10.28 -15.59
CA LEU A 25 -9.49 -11.37 -16.42
C LEU A 25 -8.11 -11.82 -15.96
N THR A 26 -7.81 -13.11 -16.13
CA THR A 26 -6.43 -13.62 -16.10
C THR A 26 -5.99 -13.92 -17.52
N VAL A 27 -4.96 -13.24 -18.02
CA VAL A 27 -4.36 -13.46 -19.36
C VAL A 27 -3.02 -14.15 -19.19
N ILE A 28 -2.88 -15.35 -19.73
CA ILE A 28 -1.81 -16.26 -19.32
C ILE A 28 -1.22 -17.11 -20.44
N ASP A 29 0.03 -17.54 -20.29
CA ASP A 29 0.70 -18.49 -21.19
C ASP A 29 0.63 -18.08 -22.66
N GLY A 30 0.61 -16.78 -22.93
CA GLY A 30 0.64 -16.25 -24.28
C GLY A 30 2.05 -16.31 -24.86
N LEU A 31 2.18 -16.68 -26.13
CA LEU A 31 3.45 -16.66 -26.85
C LEU A 31 3.31 -15.89 -28.17
N ALA A 32 4.11 -14.84 -28.32
CA ALA A 32 4.19 -14.07 -29.57
C ALA A 32 5.51 -13.32 -29.70
N SER A 33 5.78 -12.74 -30.87
CA SER A 33 6.91 -11.81 -31.03
C SER A 33 6.75 -10.57 -30.17
N ARG A 34 5.62 -9.88 -30.31
CA ARG A 34 5.27 -8.69 -29.51
C ARG A 34 3.97 -8.91 -28.76
N GLY A 35 3.90 -8.50 -27.50
CA GLY A 35 2.68 -8.63 -26.71
C GLY A 35 2.31 -10.09 -26.53
N GLY A 36 3.11 -10.85 -25.78
CA GLY A 36 2.90 -12.29 -25.60
C GLY A 36 1.48 -12.60 -25.13
N GLY A 37 0.98 -11.83 -24.14
CA GLY A 37 -0.39 -11.89 -23.68
C GLY A 37 -1.34 -11.04 -24.53
N ILE A 38 -1.00 -9.76 -24.68
CA ILE A 38 -1.85 -8.77 -25.32
C ILE A 38 -1.03 -7.91 -26.28
N PHE A 39 -1.46 -7.83 -27.53
CA PHE A 39 -0.98 -6.86 -28.49
C PHE A 39 -2.07 -5.80 -28.70
N ASN A 40 -1.74 -4.55 -28.39
CA ASN A 40 -2.65 -3.42 -28.51
C ASN A 40 -2.20 -2.47 -29.62
N ALA A 41 -3.03 -2.29 -30.64
CA ALA A 41 -2.92 -1.23 -31.63
C ALA A 41 -4.08 -0.22 -31.60
N GLY A 42 -5.04 -0.39 -30.68
CA GLY A 42 -6.21 0.47 -30.51
C GLY A 42 -6.23 1.15 -29.14
N ASN A 43 -7.41 1.22 -28.53
CA ASN A 43 -7.61 1.70 -27.16
C ASN A 43 -7.92 0.51 -26.25
N LEU A 44 -7.02 0.23 -25.31
CA LEU A 44 -7.14 -0.87 -24.36
C LEU A 44 -7.24 -0.32 -22.94
N VAL A 45 -8.28 -0.73 -22.23
CA VAL A 45 -8.44 -0.53 -20.79
C VAL A 45 -8.39 -1.89 -20.10
N VAL A 46 -7.47 -2.06 -19.16
CA VAL A 46 -7.33 -3.25 -18.31
C VAL A 46 -7.62 -2.86 -16.87
N THR A 47 -8.60 -3.50 -16.24
CA THR A 47 -8.98 -3.21 -14.85
C THR A 47 -9.12 -4.48 -14.03
N GLY A 48 -8.63 -4.50 -12.79
CA GLY A 48 -8.86 -5.63 -11.88
C GLY A 48 -8.32 -6.96 -12.42
N SER A 49 -7.32 -6.94 -13.31
CA SER A 49 -6.94 -8.09 -14.12
C SER A 49 -5.52 -8.55 -13.81
N HIS A 50 -5.24 -9.80 -14.16
CA HIS A 50 -3.97 -10.45 -13.93
C HIS A 50 -3.33 -10.91 -15.23
N ILE A 51 -2.25 -10.27 -15.67
CA ILE A 51 -1.53 -10.65 -16.88
C ILE A 51 -0.26 -11.34 -16.43
N ARG A 52 -0.13 -12.65 -16.69
CA ARG A 52 1.00 -13.41 -16.15
C ARG A 52 1.56 -14.48 -17.05
N ARG A 53 2.84 -14.82 -16.87
CA ARG A 53 3.50 -15.95 -17.55
C ARG A 53 3.37 -15.89 -19.07
N ASN A 54 3.29 -14.69 -19.64
CA ASN A 54 3.29 -14.49 -21.08
C ASN A 54 4.71 -14.19 -21.57
N ILE A 55 5.00 -14.64 -22.79
CA ILE A 55 6.33 -14.57 -23.39
C ILE A 55 6.25 -13.76 -24.69
N GLY A 56 6.98 -12.65 -24.71
CA GLY A 56 7.26 -11.85 -25.89
C GLY A 56 8.67 -12.15 -26.40
N ALA A 57 8.82 -12.57 -27.66
CA ALA A 57 10.17 -12.81 -28.18
C ALA A 57 10.97 -11.51 -28.35
N ASP A 58 10.29 -10.44 -28.75
CA ASP A 58 10.84 -9.11 -28.99
C ASP A 58 10.50 -8.16 -27.84
N GLN A 59 9.23 -7.81 -27.68
CA GLN A 59 8.82 -6.67 -26.86
C GLN A 59 7.47 -6.94 -26.17
N GLY A 60 7.33 -6.53 -24.91
CA GLY A 60 6.06 -6.65 -24.19
C GLY A 60 5.70 -8.10 -23.93
N GLY A 61 6.29 -8.73 -22.91
CA GLY A 61 5.94 -10.10 -22.55
C GLY A 61 4.46 -10.22 -22.19
N GLY A 62 3.99 -9.35 -21.30
CA GLY A 62 2.58 -9.24 -20.95
C GLY A 62 1.80 -8.44 -21.99
N ILE A 63 2.08 -7.14 -22.08
CA ILE A 63 1.38 -6.20 -22.96
C ILE A 63 2.37 -5.47 -23.88
N TYR A 64 2.02 -5.37 -25.16
CA TYR A 64 2.64 -4.45 -26.10
C TYR A 64 1.63 -3.41 -26.57
N GLY A 65 1.91 -2.13 -26.35
CA GLY A 65 1.18 -0.99 -26.94
C GLY A 65 1.91 -0.45 -28.15
N ALA A 66 1.27 -0.45 -29.31
CA ALA A 66 1.82 0.04 -30.57
C ALA A 66 1.84 1.57 -30.63
N ALA A 67 2.43 2.11 -31.71
CA ALA A 67 2.35 3.53 -32.02
C ALA A 67 0.87 3.96 -32.17
N ALA A 68 0.53 5.15 -31.67
CA ALA A 68 -0.83 5.69 -31.60
C ALA A 68 -1.85 4.88 -30.76
N ALA A 69 -1.44 3.78 -30.12
CA ALA A 69 -2.30 3.03 -29.22
C ALA A 69 -2.40 3.70 -27.84
N LEU A 70 -3.58 3.62 -27.23
CA LEU A 70 -3.81 3.97 -25.83
C LEU A 70 -3.87 2.69 -25.01
N THR A 71 -3.03 2.59 -23.98
CA THR A 71 -3.00 1.44 -23.07
C THR A 71 -3.15 1.91 -21.63
N ALA A 72 -4.34 1.74 -21.05
CA ALA A 72 -4.62 2.06 -19.67
C ALA A 72 -4.71 0.78 -18.83
N ILE A 73 -3.93 0.70 -17.76
CA ILE A 73 -3.88 -0.43 -16.83
C ILE A 73 -4.16 0.11 -15.44
N THR A 74 -5.18 -0.43 -14.76
CA THR A 74 -5.64 0.05 -13.46
C THR A 74 -5.98 -1.11 -12.53
N ASP A 75 -5.68 -1.00 -11.24
CA ASP A 75 -6.05 -2.00 -10.22
C ASP A 75 -5.66 -3.44 -10.62
N SER A 76 -4.52 -3.61 -11.27
CA SER A 76 -4.15 -4.86 -11.94
C SER A 76 -2.82 -5.41 -11.43
N ILE A 77 -2.54 -6.66 -11.80
CA ILE A 77 -1.30 -7.34 -11.43
C ILE A 77 -0.66 -7.91 -12.69
N ILE A 78 0.51 -7.42 -13.05
CA ILE A 78 1.30 -7.87 -14.20
C ILE A 78 2.52 -8.61 -13.65
N THR A 79 2.51 -9.94 -13.68
CA THR A 79 3.55 -10.74 -13.03
C THR A 79 4.17 -11.79 -13.93
N GLU A 80 5.44 -12.14 -13.72
CA GLU A 80 6.07 -13.32 -14.35
C GLU A 80 6.05 -13.33 -15.88
N ASN A 81 5.87 -12.17 -16.51
CA ASN A 81 5.95 -12.05 -17.96
C ASN A 81 7.40 -11.84 -18.38
N VAL A 82 7.78 -12.41 -19.52
CA VAL A 82 9.19 -12.50 -19.93
C VAL A 82 9.36 -11.98 -21.35
N VAL A 83 10.49 -11.30 -21.57
CA VAL A 83 10.99 -10.96 -22.90
C VAL A 83 12.32 -11.67 -23.16
N THR A 84 12.49 -12.25 -24.36
CA THR A 84 13.69 -13.04 -24.65
C THR A 84 14.79 -12.28 -25.39
N ARG A 85 14.49 -11.19 -26.12
CA ARG A 85 15.50 -10.45 -26.90
C ARG A 85 15.62 -8.96 -26.61
N ASP A 86 14.53 -8.21 -26.54
CA ASP A 86 14.58 -6.74 -26.37
C ASP A 86 14.02 -6.32 -25.01
N CYS A 87 12.89 -5.62 -24.88
CA CYS A 87 12.50 -5.06 -23.58
C CYS A 87 11.01 -5.10 -23.22
N GLY A 88 10.72 -4.84 -21.94
CA GLY A 88 9.37 -4.77 -21.38
C GLY A 88 8.81 -6.14 -21.06
N GLY A 89 9.40 -6.83 -20.08
CA GLY A 89 8.91 -8.14 -19.64
C GLY A 89 7.42 -8.08 -19.28
N GLY A 90 7.01 -7.11 -18.47
CA GLY A 90 5.61 -6.81 -18.19
C GLY A 90 4.92 -6.02 -19.30
N VAL A 91 5.34 -4.78 -19.50
CA VAL A 91 4.69 -3.82 -20.41
C VAL A 91 5.72 -3.17 -21.33
N PHE A 92 5.38 -3.09 -22.61
CA PHE A 92 6.11 -2.27 -23.58
C PHE A 92 5.18 -1.24 -24.22
N ILE A 93 5.59 0.04 -24.26
CA ILE A 93 4.88 1.10 -25.00
C ILE A 93 5.80 1.66 -26.09
N ALA A 94 5.42 1.44 -27.34
CA ALA A 94 6.19 1.86 -28.51
C ALA A 94 6.27 3.39 -28.65
N PRO A 95 7.29 3.91 -29.36
CA PRO A 95 7.32 5.33 -29.76
C PRO A 95 6.00 5.77 -30.39
N GLY A 96 5.49 6.93 -29.95
CA GLY A 96 4.18 7.46 -30.36
C GLY A 96 2.96 6.77 -29.73
N GLY A 97 3.13 5.75 -28.89
CA GLY A 97 2.07 5.19 -28.05
C GLY A 97 1.92 5.93 -26.72
N MET A 98 0.79 5.74 -26.05
CA MET A 98 0.53 6.27 -24.71
C MET A 98 0.14 5.16 -23.74
N GLY A 99 0.78 5.15 -22.57
CA GLY A 99 0.52 4.19 -21.50
C GLY A 99 0.16 4.89 -20.18
N SER A 100 -0.81 4.34 -19.45
CA SER A 100 -1.01 4.63 -18.03
C SER A 100 -1.02 3.35 -17.21
N VAL A 101 -0.29 3.35 -16.10
CA VAL A 101 -0.25 2.28 -15.11
C VAL A 101 -0.62 2.88 -13.77
N THR A 102 -1.79 2.55 -13.26
CA THR A 102 -2.34 3.12 -12.03
C THR A 102 -2.68 2.01 -11.05
N THR A 103 -2.36 2.17 -9.76
CA THR A 103 -2.75 1.21 -8.71
C THR A 103 -2.43 -0.25 -9.07
N THR A 104 -1.29 -0.45 -9.71
CA THR A 104 -0.94 -1.72 -10.34
C THR A 104 0.41 -2.22 -9.83
N THR A 105 0.53 -3.54 -9.67
CA THR A 105 1.82 -4.19 -9.41
C THR A 105 2.39 -4.71 -10.73
N VAL A 106 3.61 -4.30 -11.06
CA VAL A 106 4.40 -4.87 -12.17
C VAL A 106 5.63 -5.56 -11.59
N ALA A 107 5.61 -6.89 -11.63
CA ALA A 107 6.71 -7.72 -11.17
C ALA A 107 7.05 -8.80 -12.19
N GLY A 108 8.26 -9.35 -12.17
CA GLY A 108 8.68 -10.18 -13.29
C GLY A 108 9.94 -10.95 -13.00
N LYS A 109 10.06 -12.14 -13.58
CA LYS A 109 11.32 -12.89 -13.55
C LYS A 109 12.18 -12.50 -14.75
N ARG A 110 13.49 -12.74 -14.60
CA ARG A 110 14.58 -12.50 -15.54
C ARG A 110 14.14 -12.44 -17.01
N GLY A 111 14.13 -11.23 -17.57
CA GLY A 111 14.23 -10.99 -19.01
C GLY A 111 15.69 -11.02 -19.46
N ASN A 112 15.96 -11.45 -20.69
CA ASN A 112 17.33 -11.48 -21.22
C ASN A 112 17.76 -10.15 -21.88
N GLY A 113 16.85 -9.20 -22.10
CA GLY A 113 17.19 -7.91 -22.68
C GLY A 113 17.15 -6.75 -21.67
N ASN A 114 16.55 -5.61 -22.04
CA ASN A 114 16.45 -4.40 -21.21
C ASN A 114 15.05 -4.27 -20.59
N GLY A 115 14.83 -3.41 -19.60
CA GLY A 115 13.47 -3.08 -19.13
C GLY A 115 12.70 -4.29 -18.59
N GLY A 116 13.12 -4.84 -17.45
CA GLY A 116 12.54 -6.08 -16.90
C GLY A 116 11.04 -5.98 -16.61
N GLY A 117 10.60 -4.86 -16.05
CA GLY A 117 9.19 -4.59 -15.77
C GLY A 117 8.49 -3.84 -16.91
N ILE A 118 8.84 -2.56 -17.07
CA ILE A 118 8.23 -1.64 -18.04
C ILE A 118 9.33 -1.06 -18.93
N CYS A 119 9.12 -1.13 -20.24
CA CYS A 119 9.98 -0.46 -21.22
C CYS A 119 9.14 0.47 -22.09
N HIS A 120 9.66 1.66 -22.41
CA HIS A 120 8.91 2.59 -23.26
C HIS A 120 9.78 3.49 -24.13
N GLY A 121 9.29 3.71 -25.35
CA GLY A 121 9.67 4.84 -26.20
C GLY A 121 8.55 5.86 -26.38
N GLY A 122 7.31 5.50 -26.01
CA GLY A 122 6.15 6.40 -25.98
C GLY A 122 6.01 7.14 -24.65
N ALA A 123 4.90 7.88 -24.49
CA ALA A 123 4.59 8.57 -23.24
C ALA A 123 3.97 7.60 -22.22
N VAL A 124 4.52 7.54 -21.01
CA VAL A 124 4.03 6.66 -19.94
C VAL A 124 3.83 7.44 -18.65
N THR A 125 2.67 7.25 -18.02
CA THR A 125 2.42 7.69 -16.64
C THR A 125 2.26 6.48 -15.74
N VAL A 126 3.03 6.43 -14.66
CA VAL A 126 2.93 5.41 -13.61
C VAL A 126 2.55 6.09 -12.31
N THR A 127 1.41 5.72 -11.73
CA THR A 127 0.83 6.40 -10.58
C THR A 127 0.38 5.40 -9.53
N ARG A 128 0.68 5.67 -8.26
CA ARG A 128 0.21 4.84 -7.14
C ARG A 128 0.49 3.34 -7.34
N SER A 129 1.64 3.00 -7.92
CA SER A 129 1.94 1.64 -8.39
C SER A 129 3.26 1.11 -7.83
N THR A 130 3.40 -0.22 -7.80
CA THR A 130 4.64 -0.88 -7.38
C THR A 130 5.28 -1.59 -8.57
N VAL A 131 6.51 -1.22 -8.91
CA VAL A 131 7.34 -1.94 -9.88
C VAL A 131 8.44 -2.64 -9.10
N SER A 132 8.34 -3.96 -8.95
CA SER A 132 9.23 -4.67 -8.02
C SER A 132 9.72 -6.03 -8.50
N GLY A 133 10.90 -6.42 -8.01
CA GLY A 133 11.48 -7.74 -8.25
C GLY A 133 11.80 -8.05 -9.72
N ASN A 134 11.71 -7.06 -10.62
CA ASN A 134 11.96 -7.26 -12.04
C ASN A 134 13.46 -7.40 -12.29
N THR A 135 13.85 -8.45 -13.00
CA THR A 135 15.27 -8.75 -13.29
C THR A 135 15.53 -8.71 -14.78
N THR A 136 16.65 -8.12 -15.20
CA THR A 136 17.02 -8.07 -16.61
C THR A 136 18.52 -8.25 -16.83
N GLY A 137 18.88 -8.92 -17.93
CA GLY A 137 20.27 -9.13 -18.33
C GLY A 137 21.01 -7.86 -18.77
N GLY A 138 20.29 -6.83 -19.22
CA GLY A 138 20.83 -5.55 -19.65
C GLY A 138 20.60 -4.41 -18.64
N GLU A 139 19.82 -3.41 -19.03
CA GLU A 139 19.64 -2.13 -18.33
C GLU A 139 18.17 -1.91 -17.93
N GLY A 140 17.94 -1.11 -16.88
CA GLY A 140 16.59 -0.73 -16.45
C GLY A 140 15.81 -1.92 -15.88
N GLY A 141 16.20 -2.42 -14.71
CA GLY A 141 15.58 -3.63 -14.13
C GLY A 141 14.07 -3.46 -13.95
N GLY A 142 13.65 -2.38 -13.30
CA GLY A 142 12.24 -2.01 -13.16
C GLY A 142 11.71 -1.30 -14.40
N LEU A 143 12.33 -0.18 -14.74
CA LEU A 143 11.92 0.74 -15.81
C LEU A 143 13.07 1.03 -16.78
N HIS A 144 12.77 0.99 -18.08
CA HIS A 144 13.70 1.39 -19.13
C HIS A 144 13.06 2.43 -20.07
N THR A 145 13.62 3.64 -20.07
CA THR A 145 13.18 4.74 -20.94
C THR A 145 14.12 4.84 -22.13
N VAL A 146 13.60 4.55 -23.33
CA VAL A 146 14.36 4.58 -24.58
C VAL A 146 14.44 6.00 -25.13
N SER A 147 13.31 6.68 -25.30
CA SER A 147 13.24 8.04 -25.89
C SER A 147 11.96 8.84 -25.54
N GLY A 148 11.07 8.27 -24.71
CA GLY A 148 9.76 8.81 -24.40
C GLY A 148 9.70 9.75 -23.19
N LEU A 149 8.50 10.22 -22.87
CA LEU A 149 8.21 10.95 -21.63
C LEU A 149 7.73 9.99 -20.55
N LEU A 150 8.38 10.01 -19.38
CA LEU A 150 7.91 9.29 -18.19
C LEU A 150 7.42 10.28 -17.12
N THR A 151 6.23 10.03 -16.58
CA THR A 151 5.78 10.65 -15.32
C THR A 151 5.56 9.54 -14.30
N LEU A 152 6.34 9.54 -13.22
CA LEU A 152 6.27 8.55 -12.15
C LEU A 152 5.88 9.24 -10.85
N VAL A 153 4.73 8.86 -10.28
CA VAL A 153 4.08 9.61 -9.19
C VAL A 153 3.59 8.66 -8.11
N ASN A 154 3.82 8.97 -6.84
CA ASN A 154 3.28 8.18 -5.72
C ASN A 154 3.60 6.69 -5.83
N SER A 155 4.74 6.32 -6.41
CA SER A 155 5.00 4.94 -6.80
C SER A 155 6.23 4.39 -6.10
N THR A 156 6.36 3.06 -6.08
CA THR A 156 7.50 2.38 -5.46
C THR A 156 8.22 1.53 -6.49
N LEU A 157 9.52 1.77 -6.66
CA LEU A 157 10.42 0.94 -7.45
C LEU A 157 11.30 0.17 -6.47
N ASP A 158 11.05 -1.12 -6.28
CA ASP A 158 11.72 -1.88 -5.23
C ASP A 158 12.32 -3.21 -5.68
N GLY A 159 13.55 -3.51 -5.28
CA GLY A 159 14.09 -4.85 -5.47
C GLY A 159 14.34 -5.23 -6.93
N ASN A 160 14.40 -4.26 -7.85
CA ASN A 160 14.63 -4.54 -9.28
C ASN A 160 16.12 -4.65 -9.58
N GLN A 161 16.48 -5.51 -10.54
CA GLN A 161 17.85 -5.85 -10.86
C GLN A 161 18.16 -5.70 -12.35
N ALA A 162 19.26 -5.01 -12.63
CA ALA A 162 19.88 -4.95 -13.95
C ALA A 162 21.35 -5.37 -13.86
N THR A 163 21.93 -5.96 -14.89
CA THR A 163 23.38 -6.26 -14.90
C THR A 163 24.19 -4.97 -15.05
N ASN A 164 23.74 -4.06 -15.92
CA ASN A 164 24.51 -2.90 -16.36
C ASN A 164 24.11 -1.64 -15.60
N HIS A 165 23.06 -0.96 -16.04
CA HIS A 165 22.69 0.34 -15.50
C HIS A 165 21.26 0.36 -14.98
N GLY A 166 21.01 1.12 -13.92
CA GLY A 166 19.66 1.46 -13.49
C GLY A 166 18.88 0.24 -13.02
N GLY A 167 19.19 -0.29 -11.84
CA GLY A 167 18.44 -1.42 -11.29
C GLY A 167 16.97 -1.06 -11.15
N GLY A 168 16.67 0.11 -10.60
CA GLY A 168 15.31 0.66 -10.53
C GLY A 168 14.88 1.21 -11.88
N MET A 169 15.63 2.17 -12.41
CA MET A 169 15.34 2.81 -13.70
C MET A 169 16.61 3.18 -14.46
N PHE A 170 16.62 2.91 -15.77
CA PHE A 170 17.61 3.45 -16.70
C PHE A 170 16.97 4.31 -17.78
N MET A 171 17.55 5.47 -18.03
CA MET A 171 17.16 6.39 -19.10
C MET A 171 18.27 6.55 -20.12
N VAL A 172 17.98 6.16 -21.36
CA VAL A 172 18.86 6.34 -22.52
C VAL A 172 18.70 7.74 -23.09
N ASP A 173 17.46 8.09 -23.47
CA ASP A 173 17.05 9.37 -24.04
C ASP A 173 15.63 9.75 -23.54
N GLY A 174 15.11 10.90 -23.93
CA GLY A 174 13.81 11.40 -23.53
C GLY A 174 13.85 12.22 -22.24
N SER A 175 12.74 12.23 -21.50
CA SER A 175 12.64 12.95 -20.24
C SER A 175 11.81 12.18 -19.22
N ALA A 176 12.15 12.32 -17.95
CA ALA A 176 11.34 11.78 -16.86
C ALA A 176 11.14 12.80 -15.75
N THR A 177 9.94 12.76 -15.17
CA THR A 177 9.64 13.46 -13.92
C THR A 177 9.21 12.42 -12.89
N ILE A 178 9.94 12.35 -11.78
CA ILE A 178 9.67 11.47 -10.64
C ILE A 178 9.23 12.34 -9.47
N ILE A 179 8.05 12.07 -8.93
CA ILE A 179 7.44 12.86 -7.87
C ILE A 179 6.98 11.91 -6.78
N ASN A 180 7.28 12.23 -5.52
CA ASN A 180 6.66 11.54 -4.39
C ASN A 180 6.81 10.01 -4.50
N THR A 181 8.00 9.55 -4.87
CA THR A 181 8.28 8.14 -5.21
C THR A 181 9.34 7.58 -4.27
N THR A 182 9.32 6.28 -4.06
CA THR A 182 10.35 5.58 -3.26
C THR A 182 11.08 4.59 -4.16
N VAL A 183 12.38 4.79 -4.37
CA VAL A 183 13.25 3.97 -5.22
C VAL A 183 14.28 3.27 -4.33
N THR A 184 14.01 2.00 -4.02
CA THR A 184 14.73 1.28 -2.95
C THR A 184 15.14 -0.14 -3.30
N ALA A 185 16.17 -0.66 -2.63
CA ALA A 185 16.60 -2.06 -2.78
C ALA A 185 16.88 -2.52 -4.22
N ASN A 186 17.10 -1.59 -5.15
CA ASN A 186 17.40 -1.94 -6.54
C ASN A 186 18.90 -2.15 -6.73
N THR A 187 19.27 -3.00 -7.69
CA THR A 187 20.65 -3.45 -7.87
C THR A 187 21.08 -3.33 -9.33
N ALA A 188 22.23 -2.69 -9.57
CA ALA A 188 22.92 -2.71 -10.86
C ALA A 188 24.42 -2.50 -10.69
N SER A 189 25.23 -2.83 -11.70
CA SER A 189 26.67 -2.52 -11.64
C SER A 189 26.93 -1.02 -11.55
N ARG A 190 26.06 -0.20 -12.16
CA ARG A 190 26.16 1.25 -12.23
C ARG A 190 24.79 1.91 -12.03
N GLY A 191 24.64 2.78 -11.03
CA GLY A 191 23.35 3.43 -10.79
C GLY A 191 22.29 2.43 -10.32
N GLY A 192 22.48 1.79 -9.15
CA GLY A 192 21.58 0.76 -8.65
C GLY A 192 20.12 1.22 -8.58
N GLY A 193 19.86 2.43 -8.10
CA GLY A 193 18.55 3.08 -8.13
C GLY A 193 18.24 3.65 -9.52
N LEU A 194 18.73 4.87 -9.78
CA LEU A 194 18.44 5.63 -11.00
C LEU A 194 19.72 5.83 -11.82
N ALA A 195 19.68 5.51 -13.12
CA ALA A 195 20.80 5.79 -14.01
C ALA A 195 20.34 6.54 -15.25
N ARG A 196 21.17 7.48 -15.72
CA ARG A 196 20.95 8.22 -16.97
C ARG A 196 22.23 8.28 -17.79
N ALA A 197 22.14 7.90 -19.06
CA ALA A 197 23.24 7.99 -20.02
C ALA A 197 23.15 9.21 -20.94
N GLY A 198 21.94 9.71 -21.25
CA GLY A 198 21.71 10.82 -22.18
C GLY A 198 20.29 11.42 -22.07
N GLY A 199 19.87 12.18 -23.09
CA GLY A 199 18.53 12.78 -23.20
C GLY A 199 18.34 14.16 -22.59
N ALA A 200 17.10 14.62 -22.43
CA ALA A 200 16.79 16.00 -22.00
C ALA A 200 16.97 16.19 -20.49
N ALA A 201 16.08 15.65 -19.66
CA ALA A 201 16.10 15.88 -18.21
C ALA A 201 15.50 14.70 -17.41
N LEU A 202 16.16 14.37 -16.30
CA LEU A 202 15.61 13.55 -15.22
C LEU A 202 15.34 14.46 -14.02
N ASN A 203 14.08 14.82 -13.84
CA ASN A 203 13.62 15.70 -12.77
C ASN A 203 13.07 14.87 -11.61
N VAL A 204 13.55 15.13 -10.39
CA VAL A 204 13.18 14.37 -9.20
C VAL A 204 12.69 15.33 -8.11
N LYS A 205 11.52 15.03 -7.54
CA LYS A 205 10.83 15.88 -6.55
C LYS A 205 10.24 15.05 -5.42
N ASN A 206 10.39 15.49 -4.18
CA ASN A 206 9.85 14.82 -2.99
C ASN A 206 10.06 13.29 -3.00
N THR A 207 11.22 12.82 -3.44
CA THR A 207 11.45 11.40 -3.72
C THR A 207 12.57 10.85 -2.84
N ILE A 208 12.42 9.59 -2.43
CA ILE A 208 13.45 8.82 -1.73
C ILE A 208 14.19 7.95 -2.74
N VAL A 209 15.52 8.03 -2.75
CA VAL A 209 16.42 7.10 -3.44
C VAL A 209 17.46 6.59 -2.44
N GLY A 210 17.25 5.36 -1.95
CA GLY A 210 18.06 4.79 -0.87
C GLY A 210 18.03 3.27 -0.88
N MET A 211 18.84 2.61 -0.08
CA MET A 211 18.95 1.15 0.04
C MET A 211 19.30 0.44 -1.28
N ASN A 212 19.70 1.17 -2.32
CA ASN A 212 20.06 0.60 -3.60
C ASN A 212 21.53 0.16 -3.57
N THR A 213 21.88 -0.85 -4.36
CA THR A 213 23.23 -1.43 -4.35
C THR A 213 23.87 -1.42 -5.73
N GLY A 214 25.18 -1.25 -5.75
CA GLY A 214 25.97 -1.23 -6.97
C GLY A 214 27.39 -0.76 -6.71
N PRO A 215 28.41 -1.32 -7.38
CA PRO A 215 29.80 -0.87 -7.26
C PRO A 215 30.02 0.61 -7.59
N THR A 216 29.23 1.20 -8.49
CA THR A 216 29.36 2.61 -8.90
C THR A 216 28.04 3.33 -8.81
N GLY A 217 27.97 4.39 -7.99
CA GLY A 217 26.77 5.20 -7.82
C GLY A 217 25.55 4.37 -7.39
N PRO A 218 25.55 3.76 -6.20
CA PRO A 218 24.51 2.80 -5.80
C PRO A 218 23.09 3.38 -5.88
N ASN A 219 22.89 4.64 -5.47
CA ASN A 219 21.57 5.28 -5.57
C ASN A 219 21.34 5.96 -6.91
N CYS A 220 22.36 6.60 -7.47
CA CYS A 220 22.22 7.18 -8.79
C CYS A 220 23.52 7.35 -9.58
N LEU A 221 23.38 7.42 -10.90
CA LEU A 221 24.45 7.69 -11.85
C LEU A 221 23.98 8.62 -12.98
N GLY A 222 24.79 9.64 -13.28
CA GLY A 222 24.51 10.60 -14.35
C GLY A 222 23.66 11.77 -13.86
N PRO A 223 23.42 12.82 -14.68
CA PRO A 223 22.89 14.08 -14.20
C PRO A 223 21.41 13.99 -13.83
N ILE A 224 21.08 14.45 -12.62
CA ILE A 224 19.72 14.52 -12.07
C ILE A 224 19.42 15.93 -11.59
N SER A 225 18.26 16.46 -11.95
CA SER A 225 17.78 17.76 -11.51
C SER A 225 16.80 17.60 -10.35
N LEU A 226 17.17 18.10 -9.18
CA LEU A 226 16.37 18.05 -7.97
C LEU A 226 15.56 19.34 -7.78
N SER A 227 14.32 19.20 -7.33
CA SER A 227 13.50 20.30 -6.81
C SER A 227 12.61 19.79 -5.67
N GLY A 228 12.09 20.70 -4.84
CA GLY A 228 11.47 20.32 -3.57
C GLY A 228 12.50 19.66 -2.64
N VAL A 229 12.02 18.80 -1.73
CA VAL A 229 12.88 18.12 -0.74
C VAL A 229 13.02 16.65 -1.09
N ASN A 230 14.22 16.23 -1.48
CA ASN A 230 14.49 14.83 -1.83
C ASN A 230 15.39 14.19 -0.78
N LEU A 231 15.29 12.87 -0.61
CA LEU A 231 16.23 12.09 0.19
C LEU A 231 17.01 11.18 -0.74
N ILE A 232 18.32 11.38 -0.83
CA ILE A 232 19.23 10.49 -1.54
C ILE A 232 20.26 9.99 -0.54
N GLU A 233 20.15 8.73 -0.12
CA GLU A 233 20.96 8.17 0.97
C GLU A 233 22.46 8.33 0.70
N ASN A 234 22.87 8.07 -0.55
CA ASN A 234 24.22 8.29 -1.03
C ASN A 234 24.18 9.00 -2.40
N PRO A 235 24.46 10.31 -2.46
CA PRO A 235 24.41 11.09 -3.69
C PRO A 235 25.64 10.93 -4.60
N ALA A 236 26.63 10.10 -4.20
CA ALA A 236 27.83 9.90 -5.02
C ALA A 236 27.47 9.29 -6.39
N GLY A 237 27.91 9.94 -7.46
CA GLY A 237 27.67 9.53 -8.85
C GLY A 237 26.48 10.20 -9.54
N CYS A 238 25.59 10.85 -8.79
CA CYS A 238 24.29 11.34 -9.27
C CYS A 238 24.32 12.67 -10.06
N GLY A 239 25.50 13.28 -10.25
CA GLY A 239 25.64 14.53 -11.02
C GLY A 239 24.57 15.60 -10.70
N LEU A 240 24.35 15.85 -9.40
CA LEU A 240 23.18 16.59 -8.93
C LEU A 240 23.20 18.06 -9.35
N GLY A 241 22.05 18.56 -9.82
CA GLY A 241 21.74 19.98 -9.93
C GLY A 241 20.44 20.32 -9.18
N GLY A 242 20.24 21.58 -8.82
CA GLY A 242 19.05 22.03 -8.08
C GLY A 242 19.21 21.97 -6.56
N THR A 243 18.14 21.66 -5.83
CA THR A 243 18.15 21.67 -4.35
C THR A 243 18.99 20.49 -3.80
N PRO A 244 19.87 20.71 -2.80
CA PRO A 244 20.59 19.62 -2.16
C PRO A 244 19.62 18.61 -1.50
N PRO A 245 19.88 17.29 -1.60
CA PRO A 245 19.05 16.29 -0.95
C PRO A 245 19.40 16.16 0.54
N ILE A 246 18.46 15.63 1.31
CA ILE A 246 18.72 14.97 2.58
C ILE A 246 19.56 13.72 2.29
N THR A 247 20.62 13.50 3.07
CA THR A 247 21.50 12.33 2.95
C THR A 247 21.47 11.49 4.23
N GLY A 248 21.83 10.21 4.12
CA GLY A 248 21.73 9.25 5.22
C GLY A 248 20.59 8.24 5.07
N ASP A 249 20.54 7.28 5.98
CA ASP A 249 19.59 6.16 5.95
C ASP A 249 18.14 6.68 5.94
N PRO A 250 17.31 6.29 4.95
CA PRO A 250 15.91 6.69 4.91
C PRO A 250 15.06 6.05 6.01
N LEU A 251 15.59 5.05 6.74
CA LEU A 251 14.92 4.34 7.83
C LEU A 251 13.56 3.81 7.39
N LEU A 252 13.57 2.95 6.38
CA LEU A 252 12.38 2.35 5.80
C LEU A 252 12.22 0.90 6.26
N GLY A 253 10.98 0.49 6.49
CA GLY A 253 10.60 -0.90 6.69
C GLY A 253 10.72 -1.73 5.41
N PRO A 254 10.35 -3.03 5.47
CA PRO A 254 10.30 -3.87 4.30
C PRO A 254 9.23 -3.38 3.31
N LEU A 255 9.38 -3.76 2.03
CA LEU A 255 8.28 -3.69 1.07
C LEU A 255 7.17 -4.62 1.56
N ALA A 256 5.99 -4.07 1.82
CA ALA A 256 4.87 -4.81 2.36
C ALA A 256 3.54 -4.12 2.03
N ASN A 257 2.45 -4.82 2.29
CA ASN A 257 1.12 -4.20 2.32
C ASN A 257 0.98 -3.33 3.58
N ASN A 258 1.10 -2.01 3.42
CA ASN A 258 0.95 -1.01 4.49
C ASN A 258 -0.39 -0.25 4.40
N GLY A 259 -1.43 -0.94 3.90
CA GLY A 259 -2.70 -0.33 3.50
C GLY A 259 -2.63 0.16 2.05
N GLY A 260 -3.74 0.14 1.31
CA GLY A 260 -3.78 0.48 -0.11
C GLY A 260 -3.84 -0.74 -1.04
N LEU A 261 -3.81 -0.49 -2.36
CA LEU A 261 -3.94 -1.51 -3.40
C LEU A 261 -2.60 -2.10 -3.87
N THR A 262 -1.48 -1.46 -3.53
CA THR A 262 -0.14 -1.88 -3.90
C THR A 262 0.83 -1.78 -2.71
N GLU A 263 1.94 -2.51 -2.78
CA GLU A 263 2.92 -2.57 -1.69
C GLU A 263 3.79 -1.32 -1.64
N THR A 264 4.08 -0.85 -0.43
CA THR A 264 4.89 0.34 -0.14
C THR A 264 5.99 0.00 0.87
N ARG A 265 6.87 0.96 1.15
CA ARG A 265 7.73 0.94 2.33
C ARG A 265 7.26 1.98 3.33
N ALA A 266 6.78 1.51 4.48
CA ALA A 266 6.46 2.38 5.61
C ALA A 266 7.75 2.88 6.29
N PHE A 267 7.68 4.04 6.95
CA PHE A 267 8.79 4.56 7.72
C PHE A 267 9.00 3.80 9.03
N LEU A 268 10.27 3.70 9.44
CA LEU A 268 10.68 3.38 10.80
C LEU A 268 10.77 4.68 11.62
N ALA A 269 10.75 4.52 12.95
CA ALA A 269 10.85 5.65 13.86
C ALA A 269 12.15 6.44 13.63
N GLY A 270 12.04 7.75 13.54
CA GLY A 270 13.17 8.67 13.34
C GLY A 270 13.59 8.86 11.89
N SER A 271 12.83 8.35 10.91
CA SER A 271 13.12 8.61 9.50
C SER A 271 13.20 10.12 9.21
N PRO A 272 14.26 10.57 8.52
CA PRO A 272 14.41 11.98 8.14
C PRO A 272 13.49 12.39 6.99
N ALA A 273 12.72 11.47 6.42
CA ALA A 273 11.75 11.73 5.36
C ALA A 273 10.35 12.10 5.90
N ILE A 274 10.09 11.85 7.19
CA ILE A 274 8.83 12.19 7.85
C ILE A 274 8.74 13.71 8.02
N ASP A 275 7.61 14.30 7.65
CA ASP A 275 7.28 15.73 7.75
C ASP A 275 8.33 16.63 7.07
N ALA A 276 9.01 16.13 6.05
CA ALA A 276 10.14 16.82 5.41
C ALA A 276 9.84 17.24 3.96
N GLY A 277 8.73 16.80 3.37
CA GLY A 277 8.38 17.07 1.98
C GLY A 277 8.04 18.53 1.71
N ASP A 278 8.16 18.92 0.45
CA ASP A 278 7.67 20.21 -0.03
C ASP A 278 6.16 20.14 -0.30
N ASP A 279 5.37 20.85 0.51
CA ASP A 279 3.90 20.88 0.40
C ASP A 279 3.41 21.43 -0.95
N VAL A 280 4.17 22.34 -1.58
CA VAL A 280 3.83 22.88 -2.90
C VAL A 280 3.87 21.76 -3.94
N VAL A 281 4.87 20.87 -3.85
CA VAL A 281 4.96 19.69 -4.71
C VAL A 281 3.81 18.71 -4.43
N CYS A 282 3.41 18.55 -3.17
CA CYS A 282 2.30 17.66 -2.79
C CYS A 282 0.91 18.21 -3.17
N ALA A 283 0.77 19.54 -3.31
CA ALA A 283 -0.46 20.20 -3.73
C ALA A 283 -0.56 20.42 -5.25
N ALA A 284 0.54 20.33 -6.00
CA ALA A 284 0.56 20.61 -7.43
C ALA A 284 0.25 19.36 -8.29
N PRO A 285 -0.48 19.51 -9.41
CA PRO A 285 -0.63 18.46 -10.40
C PRO A 285 0.74 17.88 -10.85
N PRO A 286 0.83 16.58 -11.15
CA PRO A 286 -0.26 15.61 -11.32
C PRO A 286 -0.76 14.93 -10.04
N MET A 287 -0.40 15.44 -8.85
CA MET A 287 -0.87 14.89 -7.58
C MET A 287 -2.38 15.11 -7.39
N ASP A 288 -3.02 14.20 -6.67
CA ASP A 288 -4.43 14.28 -6.22
C ASP A 288 -4.57 14.52 -4.70
N GLY A 289 -3.48 14.93 -4.05
CA GLY A 289 -3.42 15.14 -2.60
C GLY A 289 -3.29 13.86 -1.78
N THR A 290 -3.13 12.70 -2.42
CA THR A 290 -2.95 11.41 -1.73
C THR A 290 -1.57 10.79 -1.96
N ASP A 291 -1.21 9.81 -1.13
CA ASP A 291 -0.02 8.98 -1.27
C ASP A 291 -0.32 7.75 -2.16
N GLN A 292 0.63 6.81 -2.26
CA GLN A 292 0.44 5.58 -3.04
C GLN A 292 -0.84 4.81 -2.69
N ARG A 293 -1.21 4.83 -1.41
CA ARG A 293 -2.28 4.03 -0.84
C ARG A 293 -3.65 4.69 -1.01
N GLY A 294 -3.67 5.95 -1.46
CA GLY A 294 -4.85 6.80 -1.49
C GLY A 294 -5.12 7.50 -0.16
N VAL A 295 -4.13 7.56 0.75
CA VAL A 295 -4.22 8.29 2.02
C VAL A 295 -3.81 9.74 1.79
N THR A 296 -4.54 10.71 2.37
CA THR A 296 -4.23 12.14 2.24
C THR A 296 -2.81 12.46 2.73
N ARG A 297 -2.09 13.32 2.00
CA ARG A 297 -0.70 13.71 2.29
C ARG A 297 -0.52 14.82 3.34
N TRP A 298 -1.59 15.33 3.92
CA TRP A 298 -1.53 16.37 4.94
C TRP A 298 -1.88 15.79 6.30
N LEU A 299 -1.17 14.72 6.68
CA LEU A 299 -1.37 14.07 7.98
C LEU A 299 -0.33 14.51 9.02
N GLY A 300 0.57 15.41 8.66
CA GLY A 300 1.57 15.98 9.56
C GLY A 300 1.76 17.48 9.37
N ALA A 301 2.93 18.00 9.76
CA ALA A 301 3.27 19.42 9.58
C ALA A 301 3.54 19.77 8.11
N HIS A 302 4.15 18.82 7.41
CA HIS A 302 4.38 18.83 5.97
C HIS A 302 4.07 17.43 5.43
N CYS A 303 3.86 17.28 4.12
CA CYS A 303 3.80 15.95 3.54
C CYS A 303 5.13 15.20 3.71
N ASP A 304 5.10 13.87 3.66
CA ASP A 304 6.31 13.06 3.72
C ASP A 304 7.01 12.98 2.36
N VAL A 305 8.34 12.88 2.40
CA VAL A 305 9.17 12.61 1.21
C VAL A 305 8.97 11.14 0.80
N GLY A 306 8.67 10.88 -0.47
CA GLY A 306 8.52 9.53 -1.00
C GLY A 306 7.06 9.12 -1.22
N ALA A 307 6.83 7.82 -1.43
CA ALA A 307 5.53 7.30 -1.90
C ALA A 307 4.51 7.02 -0.79
N PHE A 308 4.95 7.04 0.46
CA PHE A 308 4.15 6.69 1.63
C PHE A 308 4.02 7.94 2.50
N GLU A 309 2.79 8.24 2.92
CA GLU A 309 2.54 9.23 3.95
C GLU A 309 2.36 8.52 5.29
N LEU A 310 3.23 8.78 6.26
CA LEU A 310 2.97 8.37 7.62
C LEU A 310 1.77 9.18 8.11
N GLY A 311 0.66 8.47 8.30
CA GLY A 311 -0.47 9.02 9.00
C GLY A 311 -0.12 9.26 10.45
N ARG A 312 0.57 10.36 10.75
CA ARG A 312 0.53 10.96 12.07
C ARG A 312 -0.77 11.77 12.20
N GLY A 313 -1.92 11.12 12.00
CA GLY A 313 -3.15 11.62 12.62
C GLY A 313 -2.80 12.01 14.06
N PRO A 314 -3.16 13.22 14.53
CA PRO A 314 -2.37 13.98 15.49
C PRO A 314 -1.74 13.10 16.57
N SER A 315 -0.44 12.81 16.40
CA SER A 315 0.40 11.89 17.19
C SER A 315 0.09 10.38 17.08
N GLU A 316 1.03 9.65 16.47
CA GLU A 316 1.25 8.19 16.63
C GLU A 316 1.48 7.73 18.11
N ASP A 317 1.36 8.60 19.11
CA ASP A 317 1.52 8.23 20.51
C ASP A 317 0.23 7.62 21.13
N VAL A 318 -0.96 7.88 20.57
CA VAL A 318 -2.22 7.39 21.15
C VAL A 318 -2.49 5.90 20.80
N GLY A 319 -1.96 5.42 19.68
CA GLY A 319 -2.35 4.12 19.10
C GLY A 319 -1.52 2.90 19.51
N ARG A 320 -0.39 3.07 20.19
CA ARG A 320 0.46 1.95 20.68
C ARG A 320 0.51 1.79 22.20
N ARG A 321 -0.18 2.64 22.95
CA ARG A 321 -0.26 2.56 24.41
C ARG A 321 -1.51 1.78 24.80
N HIS A 322 -1.32 0.50 25.10
CA HIS A 322 -2.38 -0.42 25.52
C HIS A 322 -3.19 0.17 26.66
N LEU A 323 -4.50 0.32 26.46
CA LEU A 323 -5.45 0.51 27.55
C LEU A 323 -5.40 -0.77 28.42
N ARG A 324 -4.80 -0.67 29.61
CA ARG A 324 -4.56 -1.83 30.50
C ARG A 324 -5.60 -1.89 31.59
N ILE A 325 -6.05 -3.11 31.92
CA ILE A 325 -6.94 -3.39 33.06
C ILE A 325 -6.12 -3.95 34.24
N THR A 326 -6.26 -3.37 35.43
CA THR A 326 -5.64 -3.88 36.67
C THR A 326 -6.66 -4.52 37.62
N THR A 327 -6.23 -5.41 38.52
CA THR A 327 -7.14 -6.23 39.36
C THR A 327 -7.85 -5.43 40.45
N GLY A 328 -9.09 -5.84 40.77
CA GLY A 328 -9.90 -5.34 41.90
C GLY A 328 -11.11 -4.44 41.54
N SER A 329 -11.14 -3.91 40.31
CA SER A 329 -12.23 -3.15 39.65
C SER A 329 -11.85 -2.97 38.18
N ILE A 330 -12.74 -2.51 37.29
CA ILE A 330 -12.31 -2.13 35.93
C ILE A 330 -11.57 -0.78 36.03
N ASN A 331 -10.25 -0.88 36.22
CA ASN A 331 -9.34 0.25 36.23
C ASN A 331 -8.60 0.27 34.90
N LEU A 332 -8.75 1.35 34.17
CA LEU A 332 -8.09 1.61 32.91
C LEU A 332 -6.85 2.46 33.14
N ALA A 333 -5.75 2.12 32.51
CA ALA A 333 -4.56 2.96 32.44
C ALA A 333 -4.08 3.06 31.00
N TRP A 334 -3.65 4.25 30.62
CA TRP A 334 -2.99 4.57 29.36
C TRP A 334 -1.78 5.45 29.67
N ALA A 335 -1.00 5.82 28.66
CA ALA A 335 0.09 6.77 28.89
C ALA A 335 -0.17 8.05 28.10
N ALA A 336 0.23 9.18 28.67
CA ALA A 336 -0.11 10.51 28.17
C ALA A 336 0.46 10.72 26.76
N CYS A 337 -0.31 11.45 25.95
CA CYS A 337 0.13 11.93 24.63
C CYS A 337 0.51 13.42 24.73
N THR A 338 1.12 13.97 23.68
CA THR A 338 1.76 15.31 23.74
C THR A 338 0.85 16.46 23.31
N ARG A 339 -0.34 16.20 22.75
CA ARG A 339 -1.18 17.23 22.09
C ARG A 339 -2.65 17.27 22.50
N GLN A 340 -3.15 16.30 23.26
CA GLN A 340 -4.55 16.27 23.67
C GLN A 340 -4.88 17.34 24.70
N THR A 341 -6.05 17.94 24.57
CA THR A 341 -6.66 18.79 25.60
C THR A 341 -7.73 18.04 26.40
N GLY A 342 -8.16 16.87 25.93
CA GLY A 342 -9.05 15.96 26.65
C GLY A 342 -9.10 14.56 26.07
N TYR A 343 -9.84 13.67 26.72
CA TYR A 343 -10.19 12.35 26.20
C TYR A 343 -11.69 12.11 26.28
N THR A 344 -12.23 11.27 25.41
CA THR A 344 -13.57 10.69 25.52
C THR A 344 -13.42 9.18 25.65
N LEU A 345 -14.04 8.58 26.66
CA LEU A 345 -13.98 7.13 26.85
C LEU A 345 -15.31 6.52 26.38
N LEU A 346 -15.25 5.71 25.33
CA LEU A 346 -16.40 4.97 24.83
C LEU A 346 -16.48 3.64 25.59
N ARG A 347 -17.62 3.38 26.23
CA ARG A 347 -17.89 2.12 26.94
C ARG A 347 -18.98 1.33 26.23
N TYR A 348 -18.74 0.02 26.13
CA TYR A 348 -19.62 -0.96 25.52
C TYR A 348 -19.93 -2.07 26.55
N ALA A 349 -21.19 -2.43 26.71
CA ALA A 349 -21.65 -3.57 27.50
C ALA A 349 -22.52 -4.50 26.63
N PRO A 350 -22.64 -5.80 26.95
CA PRO A 350 -23.62 -6.69 26.34
C PRO A 350 -25.00 -6.04 26.38
N GLU A 351 -25.69 -6.02 25.24
CA GLU A 351 -27.05 -5.47 25.07
C GLU A 351 -27.16 -3.93 25.16
N SER A 352 -26.06 -3.18 25.29
CA SER A 352 -26.08 -1.71 25.25
C SER A 352 -25.58 -1.16 23.91
N GLN A 353 -26.06 0.03 23.54
CA GLN A 353 -25.38 0.87 22.55
C GLN A 353 -24.08 1.40 23.17
N GLY A 354 -23.07 1.73 22.35
CA GLY A 354 -21.87 2.41 22.84
C GLY A 354 -22.23 3.72 23.51
N VAL A 355 -21.83 3.90 24.78
CA VAL A 355 -22.09 5.12 25.56
C VAL A 355 -20.78 5.87 25.71
N ALA A 356 -20.75 7.13 25.27
CA ALA A 356 -19.68 8.05 25.62
C ALA A 356 -19.77 8.36 27.11
N LEU A 357 -18.72 8.03 27.84
CA LEU A 357 -18.56 8.47 29.22
C LEU A 357 -18.11 9.93 29.23
N THR A 358 -18.25 10.58 30.39
CA THR A 358 -17.90 11.98 30.60
C THR A 358 -16.51 12.30 30.04
N PRO A 359 -16.35 13.42 29.31
CA PRO A 359 -15.04 13.88 28.86
C PRO A 359 -14.04 13.97 30.02
N LEU A 360 -12.84 13.47 29.77
CA LEU A 360 -11.73 13.44 30.70
C LEU A 360 -10.73 14.55 30.36
N ALA A 361 -10.07 15.11 31.37
CA ALA A 361 -9.02 16.10 31.17
C ALA A 361 -7.79 15.49 30.47
N GLY A 362 -7.10 16.30 29.66
CA GLY A 362 -5.98 15.84 28.82
C GLY A 362 -4.73 15.38 29.58
N ASP A 363 -4.59 15.72 30.85
CA ASP A 363 -3.49 15.33 31.74
C ASP A 363 -3.72 13.98 32.44
N LEU A 364 -4.92 13.39 32.33
CA LEU A 364 -5.22 12.09 32.91
C LEU A 364 -4.57 10.95 32.14
N THR A 365 -4.15 9.92 32.89
CA THR A 365 -3.54 8.67 32.40
C THR A 365 -4.21 7.42 32.95
N SER A 366 -5.29 7.57 33.71
CA SER A 366 -6.07 6.46 34.22
C SER A 366 -7.52 6.84 34.44
N TYR A 367 -8.39 5.84 34.41
CA TYR A 367 -9.82 5.97 34.69
C TYR A 367 -10.31 4.76 35.48
N ARG A 368 -11.16 5.00 36.46
CA ARG A 368 -11.78 3.93 37.25
C ARG A 368 -13.27 3.90 36.96
N ASP A 369 -13.73 2.83 36.29
CA ASP A 369 -15.15 2.64 36.08
C ASP A 369 -15.76 1.95 37.32
N THR A 370 -16.56 2.70 38.07
CA THR A 370 -17.33 2.20 39.23
C THR A 370 -18.78 1.92 38.90
N ALA A 371 -19.26 2.33 37.72
CA ALA A 371 -20.63 2.13 37.25
C ALA A 371 -20.74 0.81 36.48
N ILE A 372 -20.25 -0.28 37.09
CA ILE A 372 -20.14 -1.62 36.51
C ILE A 372 -20.99 -2.62 37.28
N VAL A 373 -21.61 -3.55 36.56
CA VAL A 373 -22.37 -4.65 37.16
C VAL A 373 -21.46 -5.88 37.28
N PRO A 374 -21.36 -6.53 38.46
CA PRO A 374 -20.56 -7.74 38.61
C PRO A 374 -20.87 -8.80 37.56
N ARG A 375 -19.84 -9.53 37.11
CA ARG A 375 -19.92 -10.59 36.11
C ARG A 375 -20.39 -10.14 34.72
N THR A 376 -20.44 -8.84 34.46
CA THR A 376 -20.74 -8.27 33.14
C THR A 376 -19.45 -7.95 32.40
N ALA A 377 -19.39 -8.28 31.11
CA ALA A 377 -18.29 -7.89 30.24
C ALA A 377 -18.43 -6.41 29.86
N TYR A 378 -17.34 -5.67 29.88
CA TYR A 378 -17.29 -4.31 29.37
C TYR A 378 -16.09 -4.17 28.44
N CYS A 379 -16.26 -3.44 27.34
CA CYS A 379 -15.19 -3.07 26.44
C CYS A 379 -15.06 -1.55 26.36
N TYR A 380 -13.84 -1.06 26.19
CA TYR A 380 -13.52 0.36 26.23
C TYR A 380 -12.65 0.74 25.04
N VAL A 381 -12.92 1.91 24.48
CA VAL A 381 -12.06 2.61 23.52
C VAL A 381 -11.83 4.02 24.05
N LEU A 382 -10.57 4.43 24.15
CA LEU A 382 -10.19 5.79 24.53
C LEU A 382 -10.00 6.63 23.26
N ALA A 383 -10.71 7.74 23.15
CA ALA A 383 -10.55 8.75 22.11
C ALA A 383 -9.77 9.94 22.68
N ALA A 384 -8.61 10.27 22.11
CA ALA A 384 -7.89 11.49 22.43
C ALA A 384 -8.45 12.66 21.62
N MET A 385 -8.65 13.81 22.24
CA MET A 385 -9.29 14.98 21.64
C MET A 385 -8.43 16.24 21.80
N GLU A 386 -8.42 17.09 20.77
CA GLU A 386 -7.98 18.49 20.83
C GLU A 386 -9.22 19.35 20.59
N ALA A 387 -9.78 19.89 21.68
CA ALA A 387 -11.09 20.53 21.67
C ALA A 387 -12.17 19.57 21.11
N ALA A 388 -12.80 19.91 19.98
CA ALA A 388 -13.82 19.07 19.33
C ALA A 388 -13.24 18.09 18.29
N THR A 389 -11.93 18.10 18.06
CA THR A 389 -11.27 17.30 17.02
C THR A 389 -10.76 15.98 17.59
N LEU A 390 -11.12 14.86 16.97
CA LEU A 390 -10.59 13.54 17.29
C LEU A 390 -9.14 13.41 16.80
N LEU A 391 -8.22 13.14 17.73
CA LEU A 391 -6.79 12.95 17.45
C LEU A 391 -6.45 11.50 17.16
N GLY A 392 -7.10 10.56 17.86
CA GLY A 392 -6.84 9.14 17.72
C GLY A 392 -7.64 8.29 18.68
N LEU A 393 -7.70 6.99 18.40
CA LEU A 393 -8.38 5.97 19.21
C LEU A 393 -7.37 4.97 19.76
N SER A 394 -7.58 4.50 20.99
CA SER A 394 -6.85 3.37 21.55
C SER A 394 -7.29 2.04 20.93
N GLU A 395 -6.54 0.98 21.22
CA GLU A 395 -7.06 -0.37 21.06
C GLU A 395 -8.27 -0.61 21.98
N LEU A 396 -9.13 -1.54 21.58
CA LEU A 396 -10.26 -2.02 22.38
C LEU A 396 -9.73 -2.85 23.56
N ALA A 397 -10.08 -2.48 24.79
CA ALA A 397 -9.77 -3.28 25.97
C ALA A 397 -11.04 -3.77 26.65
N CYS A 398 -11.12 -5.07 26.93
CA CYS A 398 -12.30 -5.68 27.53
C CYS A 398 -11.97 -6.39 28.86
N ALA A 399 -12.89 -6.31 29.83
CA ALA A 399 -12.83 -7.03 31.10
C ALA A 399 -14.20 -7.49 31.57
N VAL A 400 -14.23 -8.53 32.39
CA VAL A 400 -15.42 -8.93 33.15
C VAL A 400 -15.31 -8.36 34.56
N ALA A 401 -16.31 -7.61 34.98
CA ALA A 401 -16.33 -6.98 36.30
C ALA A 401 -16.30 -8.05 37.42
N GLY A 402 -15.34 -7.94 38.34
CA GLY A 402 -15.30 -8.74 39.58
C GLY A 402 -14.67 -10.14 39.47
N VAL A 403 -13.92 -10.46 38.41
CA VAL A 403 -13.21 -11.75 38.27
C VAL A 403 -11.70 -11.52 38.17
N ALA A 404 -10.91 -12.25 38.97
CA ALA A 404 -9.46 -12.01 39.13
C ALA A 404 -8.59 -12.62 38.01
N ALA A 405 -9.10 -13.59 37.26
CA ALA A 405 -8.40 -14.20 36.13
C ALA A 405 -8.81 -13.52 34.83
N GLY A 406 -7.85 -12.89 34.15
CA GLY A 406 -8.04 -12.39 32.78
C GLY A 406 -8.33 -13.54 31.80
N PRO A 407 -8.97 -13.26 30.66
CA PRO A 407 -9.48 -14.30 29.76
C PRO A 407 -8.37 -14.95 28.91
N VAL A 408 -8.54 -16.25 28.55
CA VAL A 408 -7.57 -17.02 27.73
C VAL A 408 -7.85 -16.86 26.22
N MET A 409 -6.83 -16.43 25.48
CA MET A 409 -6.93 -15.95 24.09
C MET A 409 -6.99 -17.06 23.01
N PRO A 410 -7.95 -17.02 22.06
CA PRO A 410 -7.85 -17.73 20.78
C PRO A 410 -6.74 -17.12 19.92
N ARG A 411 -5.77 -17.88 19.39
CA ARG A 411 -4.66 -17.29 18.58
C ARG A 411 -5.01 -17.18 17.09
N GLY A 412 -4.25 -16.38 16.34
CA GLY A 412 -4.32 -16.39 14.88
C GLY A 412 -5.63 -15.86 14.28
N PHE A 413 -6.23 -14.84 14.90
CA PHE A 413 -7.40 -14.17 14.35
C PHE A 413 -7.05 -13.42 13.05
N THR A 414 -7.75 -13.68 11.96
CA THR A 414 -7.57 -12.97 10.68
C THR A 414 -8.91 -12.51 10.10
N LEU A 415 -8.87 -11.42 9.33
CA LEU A 415 -9.99 -10.85 8.60
C LEU A 415 -9.67 -10.84 7.10
N SER A 416 -10.58 -11.38 6.31
CA SER A 416 -10.58 -11.27 4.86
C SER A 416 -11.87 -10.61 4.41
N VAL A 417 -11.78 -9.49 3.71
CA VAL A 417 -12.95 -8.75 3.20
C VAL A 417 -13.10 -9.04 1.72
N ASN A 418 -14.22 -9.65 1.33
CA ASN A 418 -14.58 -9.89 -0.06
C ASN A 418 -16.03 -9.43 -0.25
N ARG A 419 -16.21 -8.17 -0.68
CA ARG A 419 -17.53 -7.50 -0.66
C ARG A 419 -18.61 -8.35 -1.36
N PRO A 420 -19.81 -8.49 -0.77
CA PRO A 420 -20.34 -7.76 0.40
C PRO A 420 -20.09 -8.44 1.75
N VAL A 421 -19.18 -9.41 1.83
CA VAL A 421 -18.97 -10.22 3.04
C VAL A 421 -17.58 -10.01 3.66
N ALA A 422 -17.53 -10.14 4.98
CA ALA A 422 -16.30 -10.25 5.74
C ALA A 422 -16.18 -11.67 6.29
N THR A 423 -15.04 -12.32 6.06
CA THR A 423 -14.72 -13.63 6.62
C THR A 423 -13.71 -13.47 7.73
N LEU A 424 -14.03 -14.00 8.91
CA LEU A 424 -13.16 -14.01 10.08
C LEU A 424 -12.71 -15.45 10.33
N THR A 425 -11.43 -15.65 10.67
CA THR A 425 -10.91 -16.97 11.08
C THR A 425 -10.06 -16.85 12.35
N TRP A 426 -9.97 -17.91 13.15
CA TRP A 426 -9.17 -17.97 14.39
C TRP A 426 -8.79 -19.42 14.74
N SER A 427 -7.80 -19.57 15.62
CA SER A 427 -7.45 -20.86 16.22
C SER A 427 -8.25 -21.09 17.50
N PRO A 428 -8.80 -22.29 17.75
CA PRO A 428 -9.51 -22.60 18.99
C PRO A 428 -8.61 -22.36 20.22
N PRO A 429 -9.14 -21.81 21.32
CA PRO A 429 -8.38 -21.72 22.56
C PRO A 429 -8.09 -23.14 23.12
N VAL A 430 -6.87 -23.36 23.59
CA VAL A 430 -6.49 -24.64 24.21
C VAL A 430 -7.17 -24.75 25.58
N GLY A 431 -8.12 -25.67 25.72
CA GLY A 431 -8.73 -26.02 27.01
C GLY A 431 -10.09 -25.39 27.34
N GLY A 432 -10.78 -24.73 26.40
CA GLY A 432 -12.12 -24.16 26.64
C GLY A 432 -13.27 -25.08 26.19
N VAL A 433 -14.23 -25.33 27.07
CA VAL A 433 -15.52 -26.00 26.76
C VAL A 433 -16.63 -24.97 26.95
N GLY A 434 -16.84 -24.08 25.97
CA GLY A 434 -17.84 -23.02 26.08
C GLY A 434 -18.30 -22.43 24.75
N ASN A 435 -19.49 -21.81 24.76
CA ASN A 435 -20.04 -21.07 23.62
C ASN A 435 -19.20 -19.82 23.35
N HIS A 436 -18.83 -19.60 22.08
CA HIS A 436 -18.13 -18.40 21.65
C HIS A 436 -19.15 -17.33 21.25
N LEU A 437 -18.80 -16.05 21.41
CA LEU A 437 -19.62 -14.93 20.98
C LEU A 437 -18.77 -14.00 20.13
N LEU A 438 -19.12 -13.87 18.85
CA LEU A 438 -18.56 -12.82 18.00
C LEU A 438 -19.39 -11.56 18.23
N SER A 439 -18.77 -10.48 18.72
CA SER A 439 -19.44 -9.18 18.78
C SER A 439 -18.87 -8.25 17.73
N VAL A 440 -19.73 -7.64 16.94
CA VAL A 440 -19.39 -6.57 15.99
C VAL A 440 -19.72 -5.25 16.67
N ILE A 441 -18.68 -4.47 16.97
CA ILE A 441 -18.80 -3.21 17.70
C ILE A 441 -18.67 -2.06 16.70
N PRO A 442 -19.76 -1.31 16.43
CA PRO A 442 -19.69 -0.07 15.67
C PRO A 442 -19.00 1.01 16.51
N LEU A 443 -18.11 1.78 15.89
CA LEU A 443 -17.39 2.89 16.56
C LEU A 443 -18.22 4.17 16.66
N GLU A 444 -19.39 4.21 16.01
CA GLU A 444 -20.34 5.31 16.12
C GLU A 444 -21.15 5.19 17.42
N GLU A 445 -21.27 6.32 18.14
CA GLU A 445 -22.10 6.41 19.34
C GLU A 445 -23.56 6.06 19.04
N GLY A 446 -24.22 5.36 19.95
CA GLY A 446 -25.64 5.01 19.80
C GLY A 446 -25.93 3.90 18.78
N LYS A 447 -24.91 3.23 18.21
CA LYS A 447 -25.13 2.03 17.38
C LYS A 447 -25.12 0.75 18.22
N PRO A 448 -26.00 -0.23 17.92
CA PRO A 448 -26.08 -1.47 18.68
C PRO A 448 -24.91 -2.41 18.36
N ILE A 449 -24.44 -3.14 19.37
CA ILE A 449 -23.50 -4.24 19.19
C ILE A 449 -24.25 -5.43 18.57
N ASN A 450 -23.77 -5.94 17.44
CA ASN A 450 -24.32 -7.16 16.86
C ASN A 450 -23.57 -8.38 17.39
N GLN A 451 -24.27 -9.28 18.08
CA GLN A 451 -23.66 -10.46 18.68
C GLN A 451 -24.12 -11.73 17.96
N VAL A 452 -23.15 -12.53 17.51
CA VAL A 452 -23.37 -13.79 16.81
C VAL A 452 -22.86 -14.92 17.69
N PRO A 453 -23.75 -15.77 18.24
CA PRO A 453 -23.37 -16.98 18.94
C PRO A 453 -22.63 -17.92 18.00
N LEU A 454 -21.54 -18.49 18.48
CA LEU A 454 -20.69 -19.42 17.74
C LEU A 454 -20.55 -20.70 18.55
N ALA A 455 -20.66 -21.85 17.87
CA ALA A 455 -20.39 -23.14 18.51
C ALA A 455 -18.91 -23.23 18.92
N ALA A 456 -18.62 -23.96 20.00
CA ALA A 456 -17.28 -24.08 20.59
C ALA A 456 -16.17 -24.53 19.60
N ALA A 457 -16.52 -25.29 18.57
CA ALA A 457 -15.57 -25.77 17.56
C ALA A 457 -15.43 -24.84 16.33
N THR A 458 -16.18 -23.73 16.30
CA THR A 458 -16.14 -22.80 15.16
C THR A 458 -14.78 -22.13 15.12
N THR A 459 -14.12 -22.15 13.97
CA THR A 459 -12.82 -21.50 13.70
C THR A 459 -12.91 -20.47 12.59
N SER A 460 -14.08 -20.31 11.98
CA SER A 460 -14.36 -19.29 10.99
C SER A 460 -15.84 -18.91 10.96
N THR A 461 -16.13 -17.67 10.59
CA THR A 461 -17.50 -17.23 10.28
C THR A 461 -17.48 -16.14 9.22
N THR A 462 -18.52 -16.11 8.40
CA THR A 462 -18.74 -15.05 7.41
C THR A 462 -19.89 -14.18 7.88
N GLN A 463 -19.69 -12.86 7.88
CA GLN A 463 -20.70 -11.87 8.21
C GLN A 463 -21.08 -11.10 6.95
N ALA A 464 -22.38 -11.00 6.69
CA ALA A 464 -22.91 -10.03 5.75
C ALA A 464 -22.66 -8.63 6.33
N LEU A 465 -22.31 -7.67 5.49
CA LEU A 465 -22.14 -6.28 5.88
C LEU A 465 -23.38 -5.49 5.40
N PRO A 466 -24.46 -5.39 6.19
CA PRO A 466 -25.76 -4.91 5.72
C PRO A 466 -25.77 -3.40 5.42
N GLU A 467 -24.82 -2.65 6.00
CA GLU A 467 -24.64 -1.22 5.75
C GLU A 467 -24.07 -0.91 4.34
N PHE A 468 -23.76 -1.95 3.54
CA PHE A 468 -23.14 -1.82 2.21
C PHE A 468 -24.04 -2.36 1.09
N GLY A 469 -25.36 -2.11 1.15
CA GLY A 469 -26.36 -2.61 0.21
C GLY A 469 -25.95 -2.54 -1.27
N ALA A 470 -26.52 -3.42 -2.11
CA ALA A 470 -26.12 -3.66 -3.50
C ALA A 470 -26.19 -2.44 -4.45
N ALA A 471 -26.56 -1.25 -3.98
CA ALA A 471 -26.57 -0.01 -4.74
C ALA A 471 -26.66 1.22 -3.81
N SER A 472 -25.57 1.63 -3.15
CA SER A 472 -25.49 3.00 -2.60
C SER A 472 -24.09 3.59 -2.68
N SER A 473 -24.01 4.72 -3.37
CA SER A 473 -22.84 5.54 -3.68
C SER A 473 -22.43 6.47 -2.53
N SER A 474 -22.20 5.95 -1.34
CA SER A 474 -21.64 6.72 -0.23
C SER A 474 -20.28 6.17 0.18
N SER A 475 -19.29 7.05 0.13
CA SER A 475 -17.87 6.82 0.39
C SER A 475 -17.60 6.38 1.83
N LEU A 476 -17.50 5.08 2.05
CA LEU A 476 -16.75 4.50 3.16
C LEU A 476 -15.74 3.50 2.58
N SER A 477 -14.47 3.90 2.62
CA SER A 477 -13.33 3.07 2.23
C SER A 477 -13.20 1.87 3.16
N ALA A 478 -12.60 0.78 2.68
CA ALA A 478 -12.33 -0.44 3.46
C ALA A 478 -11.52 -0.19 4.77
N SER A 479 -11.02 1.04 5.00
CA SER A 479 -10.42 1.51 6.25
C SER A 479 -11.41 1.69 7.43
N SER A 480 -12.72 1.53 7.20
CA SER A 480 -13.75 1.65 8.23
C SER A 480 -14.14 0.31 8.89
N ILE A 481 -13.67 -0.83 8.36
CA ILE A 481 -13.95 -2.16 8.89
C ILE A 481 -12.72 -2.69 9.64
N TRP A 482 -12.82 -2.72 10.96
CA TRP A 482 -11.80 -3.28 11.84
C TRP A 482 -12.32 -4.60 12.40
N ALA A 483 -11.55 -5.68 12.31
CA ALA A 483 -11.83 -6.88 13.09
C ALA A 483 -10.62 -7.22 13.94
N ARG A 484 -10.85 -7.38 15.24
CA ARG A 484 -9.83 -7.75 16.22
C ARG A 484 -10.42 -8.74 17.23
N GLN A 485 -9.53 -9.56 17.76
CA GLN A 485 -9.83 -10.72 18.60
C GLN A 485 -10.58 -10.33 19.88
N MET A 486 -11.66 -11.05 20.21
CA MET A 486 -12.44 -10.88 21.45
C MET A 486 -12.32 -12.12 22.36
N CYS A 487 -12.45 -11.91 23.68
CA CYS A 487 -12.26 -12.93 24.71
C CYS A 487 -13.46 -13.00 25.67
N CYS A 488 -13.90 -14.22 26.02
CA CYS A 488 -14.87 -14.54 27.08
C CYS A 488 -14.57 -15.95 27.63
N ALA A 489 -14.56 -16.13 28.96
CA ALA A 489 -14.60 -17.42 29.67
C ALA A 489 -15.09 -17.15 31.12
N GLU A 490 -15.90 -17.94 31.83
CA GLU A 490 -16.62 -19.21 31.62
C GLU A 490 -17.78 -19.23 32.66
N CYS A 491 -18.90 -19.91 32.36
CA CYS A 491 -19.88 -20.32 33.39
C CYS A 491 -19.64 -21.81 33.70
N ARG A 492 -19.28 -22.14 34.94
CA ARG A 492 -19.43 -23.51 35.47
C ARG A 492 -20.82 -23.62 36.12
N GLY A 493 -21.55 -24.67 35.75
CA GLY A 493 -22.63 -25.21 36.57
C GLY A 493 -22.09 -25.97 37.76
#